data_AF-A0A0T1SBD9-F1
#
_entry.id   AF-A0A0T1SBD9-F1
#
_cell.length_a   1.000
_cell.length_b   1.000
_cell.length_c   1.000
_cell.angle_alpha   90.00
_cell.angle_beta   90.00
_cell.angle_gamma   90.00
#
_symmetry.space_group_name_H-M   'P 1'
#
loop_
_entity.id
_entity.type
_entity.pdbx_description
1 polymer ?
#
loop_
_entity_poly.entity_id
_entity_poly.type
_entity_poly.pdbx_seq_one_letter_code
_entity_poly.pdbx_strand_id
1 'polypeptide(L)'
;MQRNDPLLDLGDPSPALGDANRDGCDRTTGSYPNLVAARLAAAPPAGRSVKLTDVSCGGAVINEIASARQTPISPVEAPEDGWPDVATQVERAGLNADTDVVTIGVGGNSMPFGKMLSACLISGVGQPDEATPCRDAYEGGGPFLDPESIYDKYDRVTREYAGMVRAVQTKAPDARIITVGYPTIFPEDATSCDRQDTTELAASIQGLGTVSLTHGDIAWMHGVNAHLNAIIEAITELSGGEYVDTAASSVGHDACQARDVKWVEGVCGTAGSYWPTEVALGPITLECADGNRATLVHPNAAGHTNAATHVEAAVRTALASSTQ
;
A
#
# COMPACT_ATOMS: atom_id res chain seq x y z
N MET A 1 -4.89 5.25 10.54
CA MET A 1 -5.67 4.98 9.30
C MET A 1 -4.69 4.53 8.24
N GLN A 2 -4.57 3.24 7.94
CA GLN A 2 -3.56 2.79 6.97
C GLN A 2 -4.20 2.01 5.81
N ARG A 3 -3.46 1.84 4.73
CA ARG A 3 -3.43 0.61 3.94
C ARG A 3 -3.17 -0.60 4.86
N ASN A 4 -4.13 -1.51 5.02
CA ASN A 4 -3.69 -2.86 5.33
C ASN A 4 -3.10 -3.44 4.08
N ASP A 5 -2.00 -4.15 4.27
CA ASP A 5 -1.45 -5.06 3.30
C ASP A 5 -1.94 -6.45 3.74
N PRO A 6 -3.14 -6.90 3.31
CA PRO A 6 -3.75 -8.18 3.70
C PRO A 6 -2.89 -9.45 3.58
N LEU A 7 -1.73 -9.29 2.97
CA LEU A 7 -1.26 -10.13 1.88
C LEU A 7 -0.08 -11.00 2.27
N LEU A 8 0.41 -10.90 3.50
CA LEU A 8 1.77 -11.30 3.84
C LEU A 8 1.74 -11.98 5.21
N ASP A 9 2.72 -12.83 5.50
CA ASP A 9 2.88 -13.51 6.80
C ASP A 9 3.25 -12.50 7.91
N LEU A 10 2.37 -11.53 8.12
CA LEU A 10 2.49 -10.36 8.97
C LEU A 10 1.77 -10.63 10.29
N GLY A 11 1.83 -11.85 10.80
CA GLY A 11 1.05 -12.26 11.96
C GLY A 11 -0.42 -12.57 11.65
N ASP A 12 -1.23 -12.67 12.70
CA ASP A 12 -2.57 -13.23 12.61
C ASP A 12 -3.58 -12.24 11.98
N PRO A 13 -4.55 -12.72 11.19
CA PRO A 13 -5.71 -11.93 10.79
C PRO A 13 -6.44 -11.33 11.98
N SER A 14 -6.80 -10.06 11.88
CA SER A 14 -7.49 -9.30 12.91
C SER A 14 -8.65 -8.50 12.31
N PRO A 15 -9.92 -8.95 12.46
CA PRO A 15 -10.37 -10.12 13.23
C PRO A 15 -9.91 -11.49 12.67
N ALA A 16 -9.89 -12.50 13.54
CA ALA A 16 -9.46 -13.86 13.18
C ALA A 16 -10.34 -14.48 12.07
N LEU A 17 -9.80 -15.46 11.37
CA LEU A 17 -10.54 -16.24 10.37
C LEU A 17 -11.78 -16.90 11.01
N GLY A 18 -12.91 -16.85 10.31
CA GLY A 18 -14.21 -17.34 10.79
C GLY A 18 -14.93 -16.41 11.80
N ASP A 19 -14.35 -15.27 12.18
CA ASP A 19 -15.03 -14.28 13.04
C ASP A 19 -16.13 -13.56 12.27
N ALA A 20 -17.34 -13.51 12.83
CA ALA A 20 -18.50 -12.82 12.25
C ALA A 20 -18.32 -11.30 12.11
N ASN A 21 -17.33 -10.71 12.79
CA ASN A 21 -17.00 -9.28 12.71
C ASN A 21 -15.99 -8.94 11.61
N ARG A 22 -15.55 -9.91 10.80
CA ARG A 22 -14.71 -9.60 9.64
C ARG A 22 -15.45 -8.63 8.72
N ASP A 23 -14.73 -7.59 8.31
CA ASP A 23 -15.24 -6.50 7.48
C ASP A 23 -14.53 -6.45 6.12
N GLY A 24 -13.81 -7.51 5.73
CA GLY A 24 -13.09 -7.58 4.46
C GLY A 24 -11.92 -6.60 4.32
N CYS A 25 -11.51 -5.93 5.40
CA CYS A 25 -10.40 -5.00 5.38
C CYS A 25 -9.02 -5.63 5.61
N ASP A 26 -9.00 -6.93 5.94
CA ASP A 26 -7.82 -7.77 6.16
C ASP A 26 -6.69 -7.11 6.96
N ARG A 27 -7.00 -6.68 8.18
CA ARG A 27 -5.96 -6.21 9.11
C ARG A 27 -5.19 -7.40 9.66
N THR A 28 -3.92 -7.18 9.99
CA THR A 28 -3.04 -8.20 10.57
C THR A 28 -2.34 -7.65 11.81
N THR A 29 -2.02 -8.51 12.77
CA THR A 29 -1.38 -8.08 14.04
C THR A 29 0.08 -7.63 13.88
N GLY A 30 0.73 -7.95 12.76
CA GLY A 30 2.09 -7.55 12.43
C GLY A 30 2.17 -6.49 11.34
N SER A 31 1.05 -5.86 10.97
CA SER A 31 1.10 -4.59 10.24
C SER A 31 1.79 -3.53 11.09
N TYR A 32 2.42 -2.54 10.44
CA TYR A 32 3.24 -1.56 11.15
C TYR A 32 2.50 -0.82 12.28
N PRO A 33 1.20 -0.45 12.20
CA PRO A 33 0.51 0.23 13.28
C PRO A 33 0.36 -0.64 14.51
N ASN A 34 0.11 -1.94 14.31
CA ASN A 34 0.01 -2.91 15.40
C ASN A 34 1.39 -3.15 16.04
N LEU A 35 2.46 -3.20 15.24
CA LEU A 35 3.83 -3.24 15.75
C LEU A 35 4.19 -1.98 16.56
N VAL A 36 3.86 -0.78 16.04
CA VAL A 36 4.07 0.49 16.75
C VAL A 36 3.29 0.49 18.07
N ALA A 37 2.02 0.10 18.06
CA ALA A 37 1.19 0.05 19.25
C ALA A 37 1.74 -0.92 20.30
N ALA A 38 2.20 -2.11 19.89
CA ALA A 38 2.82 -3.08 20.78
C ALA A 38 4.11 -2.52 21.41
N ARG A 39 4.96 -1.84 20.63
CA ARG A 39 6.21 -1.22 21.13
C ARG A 39 5.94 -0.03 22.06
N LEU A 40 4.94 0.80 21.77
CA LEU A 40 4.50 1.88 22.66
C LEU A 40 3.87 1.35 23.95
N ALA A 41 3.16 0.23 23.92
CA ALA A 41 2.64 -0.42 25.12
C ALA A 41 3.78 -1.00 25.99
N ALA A 42 4.80 -1.60 25.36
CA ALA A 42 5.96 -2.13 26.05
C ALA A 42 6.86 -1.04 26.65
N ALA A 43 6.96 0.12 25.99
CA ALA A 43 7.72 1.27 26.46
C ALA A 43 6.87 2.57 26.33
N PRO A 44 5.96 2.83 27.29
CA PRO A 44 5.04 3.97 27.24
C PRO A 44 5.74 5.33 27.17
N PRO A 45 5.47 6.17 26.17
CA PRO A 45 6.02 7.51 26.09
C PRO A 45 5.53 8.34 27.28
N ALA A 46 6.47 8.89 28.07
CA ALA A 46 6.18 9.64 29.30
C ALA A 46 5.25 8.90 30.30
N GLY A 47 5.24 7.57 30.28
CA GLY A 47 4.38 6.76 31.16
C GLY A 47 2.89 6.74 30.76
N ARG A 48 2.52 7.31 29.60
CA ARG A 48 1.13 7.37 29.13
C ARG A 48 0.80 6.16 28.26
N SER A 49 -0.30 5.48 28.56
CA SER A 49 -0.82 4.41 27.70
C SER A 49 -1.24 4.95 26.35
N VAL A 50 -0.88 4.28 25.27
CA VAL A 50 -1.32 4.59 23.91
C VAL A 50 -2.35 3.55 23.47
N LYS A 51 -3.50 4.01 22.98
CA LYS A 51 -4.55 3.16 22.40
C LYS A 51 -4.52 3.29 20.88
N LEU A 52 -4.38 2.17 20.19
CA LEU A 52 -4.55 2.12 18.74
C LEU A 52 -6.03 1.89 18.40
N THR A 53 -6.56 2.71 17.48
CA THR A 53 -7.79 2.42 16.74
C THR A 53 -7.41 2.18 15.30
N ASP A 54 -7.31 0.91 14.91
CA ASP A 54 -6.90 0.52 13.56
C ASP A 54 -8.12 0.31 12.66
N VAL A 55 -8.35 1.25 11.76
CA VAL A 55 -9.46 1.22 10.77
C VAL A 55 -8.95 1.12 9.34
N SER A 56 -7.67 0.77 9.21
CA SER A 56 -7.03 0.48 7.94
C SER A 56 -7.83 -0.51 7.09
N CYS A 57 -7.72 -0.45 5.78
CA CYS A 57 -8.49 -1.35 4.92
C CYS A 57 -7.80 -1.58 3.58
N GLY A 58 -7.66 -2.85 3.19
CA GLY A 58 -7.16 -3.23 1.89
C GLY A 58 -8.00 -2.60 0.76
N GLY A 59 -7.33 -2.12 -0.29
CA GLY A 59 -8.00 -1.48 -1.43
C GLY A 59 -8.42 -0.02 -1.23
N ALA A 60 -8.23 0.55 -0.04
CA ALA A 60 -8.72 1.91 0.24
C ALA A 60 -8.12 2.97 -0.70
N VAL A 61 -8.97 3.84 -1.24
CA VAL A 61 -8.59 5.06 -1.98
C VAL A 61 -8.64 6.29 -1.09
N ILE A 62 -8.05 7.41 -1.51
CA ILE A 62 -7.90 8.62 -0.68
C ILE A 62 -9.28 9.17 -0.23
N ASN A 63 -10.26 9.19 -1.12
CA ASN A 63 -11.58 9.74 -0.81
C ASN A 63 -12.36 8.90 0.23
N GLU A 64 -12.04 7.62 0.40
CA GLU A 64 -12.64 6.71 1.40
C GLU A 64 -12.13 6.94 2.81
N ILE A 65 -11.03 7.68 2.94
CA ILE A 65 -10.58 8.15 4.25
C ILE A 65 -11.60 9.13 4.82
N ALA A 66 -12.13 10.05 4.00
CA ALA A 66 -12.83 11.24 4.48
C ALA A 66 -14.27 11.43 3.99
N SER A 67 -14.60 11.00 2.78
CA SER A 67 -15.82 11.45 2.07
C SER A 67 -16.63 10.34 1.40
N ALA A 68 -16.05 9.15 1.21
CA ALA A 68 -16.71 8.02 0.58
C ALA A 68 -16.75 6.80 1.51
N ARG A 69 -17.81 6.00 1.39
CA ARG A 69 -17.82 4.65 1.94
C ARG A 69 -16.90 3.78 1.10
N GLN A 70 -16.29 2.79 1.72
CA GLN A 70 -15.42 1.83 1.04
C GLN A 70 -16.15 0.50 0.89
N THR A 71 -16.03 -0.13 -0.27
CA THR A 71 -16.37 -1.54 -0.46
C THR A 71 -15.08 -2.36 -0.29
N PRO A 72 -14.96 -3.16 0.79
CA PRO A 72 -13.74 -3.95 1.04
C PRO A 72 -13.52 -5.03 -0.02
N ILE A 73 -12.26 -5.30 -0.36
CA ILE A 73 -11.88 -6.14 -1.52
C ILE A 73 -11.25 -7.49 -1.14
N SER A 74 -11.30 -7.88 0.14
CA SER A 74 -10.66 -9.11 0.60
C SER A 74 -11.17 -10.34 -0.20
N PRO A 75 -10.26 -11.16 -0.75
CA PRO A 75 -10.63 -12.45 -1.32
C PRO A 75 -10.81 -13.54 -0.24
N VAL A 76 -10.49 -13.27 1.02
CA VAL A 76 -10.38 -14.26 2.09
C VAL A 76 -11.70 -14.36 2.85
N GLU A 77 -12.38 -15.51 2.75
CA GLU A 77 -13.68 -15.75 3.40
C GLU A 77 -14.75 -14.73 3.01
N ALA A 78 -14.71 -14.26 1.76
CA ALA A 78 -15.69 -13.32 1.24
C ALA A 78 -17.11 -13.92 1.30
N PRO A 79 -18.12 -13.18 1.79
CA PRO A 79 -19.52 -13.59 1.71
C PRO A 79 -19.97 -13.79 0.26
N GLU A 80 -21.03 -14.58 0.04
CA GLU A 80 -21.58 -14.85 -1.29
C GLU A 80 -22.00 -13.55 -2.02
N ASP A 81 -22.56 -12.59 -1.28
CA ASP A 81 -22.97 -11.28 -1.79
C ASP A 81 -21.84 -10.22 -1.76
N GLY A 82 -20.60 -10.63 -1.44
CA GLY A 82 -19.46 -9.74 -1.24
C GLY A 82 -19.43 -9.06 0.14
N TRP A 83 -18.39 -8.25 0.37
CA TRP A 83 -18.25 -7.51 1.63
C TRP A 83 -19.20 -6.31 1.70
N PRO A 84 -19.86 -6.08 2.83
CA PRO A 84 -20.69 -4.90 3.01
C PRO A 84 -19.83 -3.63 3.03
N ASP A 85 -20.39 -2.54 2.51
CA ASP A 85 -19.73 -1.22 2.57
C ASP A 85 -19.44 -0.81 4.02
N VAL A 86 -18.23 -0.34 4.25
CA VAL A 86 -17.81 0.27 5.52
C VAL A 86 -17.85 1.80 5.43
N ALA A 87 -18.12 2.45 6.56
CA ALA A 87 -18.10 3.92 6.64
C ALA A 87 -16.69 4.49 6.39
N THR A 88 -16.60 5.81 6.20
CA THR A 88 -15.32 6.52 6.01
C THR A 88 -14.35 6.18 7.15
N GLN A 89 -13.04 6.18 6.88
CA GLN A 89 -12.07 5.88 7.95
C GLN A 89 -12.13 6.90 9.08
N VAL A 90 -12.37 8.19 8.78
CA VAL A 90 -12.57 9.23 9.81
C VAL A 90 -13.72 8.92 10.77
N GLU A 91 -14.84 8.40 10.26
CA GLU A 91 -15.97 8.00 11.09
C GLU A 91 -15.68 6.73 11.87
N ARG A 92 -15.13 5.69 11.23
CA ARG A 92 -14.81 4.41 11.90
C ARG A 92 -13.75 4.58 12.98
N ALA A 93 -12.78 5.48 12.78
CA ALA A 93 -11.77 5.79 13.79
C ALA A 93 -12.34 6.59 14.97
N GLY A 94 -13.52 7.20 14.79
CA GLY A 94 -14.11 8.11 15.78
C GLY A 94 -13.26 9.36 16.00
N LEU A 95 -12.63 9.89 14.93
CA LEU A 95 -11.76 11.08 15.05
C LEU A 95 -12.51 12.26 15.67
N ASN A 96 -11.86 12.89 16.64
CA ASN A 96 -12.38 14.02 17.39
C ASN A 96 -11.21 14.85 17.98
N ALA A 97 -11.53 15.93 18.71
CA ALA A 97 -10.52 16.81 19.31
C ALA A 97 -9.59 16.14 20.34
N ASP A 98 -10.01 15.02 20.96
CA ASP A 98 -9.16 14.26 21.89
C ASP A 98 -8.20 13.29 21.17
N THR A 99 -8.19 13.27 19.83
CA THR A 99 -7.24 12.46 19.06
C THR A 99 -5.86 13.09 19.10
N ASP A 100 -4.85 12.38 19.62
CA ASP A 100 -3.48 12.91 19.69
C ASP A 100 -2.72 12.80 18.36
N VAL A 101 -2.84 11.67 17.67
CA VAL A 101 -2.02 11.32 16.49
C VAL A 101 -2.83 10.54 15.48
N VAL A 102 -2.70 10.88 14.19
CA VAL A 102 -3.27 10.13 13.08
C VAL A 102 -2.15 9.76 12.12
N THR A 103 -1.90 8.45 11.98
CA THR A 103 -1.02 7.93 10.93
C THR A 103 -1.84 7.63 9.66
N ILE A 104 -1.35 8.03 8.48
CA ILE A 104 -2.04 7.85 7.19
C ILE A 104 -1.09 7.30 6.11
N GLY A 105 -1.34 6.08 5.63
CA GLY A 105 -0.70 5.53 4.43
C GLY A 105 -1.75 5.18 3.38
N VAL A 106 -1.90 6.01 2.34
CA VAL A 106 -2.90 5.86 1.27
C VAL A 106 -2.43 6.58 0.00
N GLY A 107 -2.98 6.24 -1.16
CA GLY A 107 -2.71 6.93 -2.43
C GLY A 107 -2.49 5.98 -3.60
N GLY A 108 -1.89 4.80 -3.34
CA GLY A 108 -1.60 3.79 -4.36
C GLY A 108 -2.84 3.32 -5.12
N ASN A 109 -3.97 3.15 -4.43
CA ASN A 109 -5.23 2.79 -5.10
C ASN A 109 -5.91 3.97 -5.81
N SER A 110 -5.63 5.22 -5.40
CA SER A 110 -6.07 6.43 -6.14
C SER A 110 -5.22 6.65 -7.41
N MET A 111 -3.99 6.15 -7.44
CA MET A 111 -3.15 5.97 -8.65
C MET A 111 -3.48 4.72 -9.47
N PRO A 112 -4.58 4.02 -9.16
CA PRO A 112 -4.72 2.55 -9.21
C PRO A 112 -3.48 1.70 -9.59
N PHE A 113 -2.47 1.63 -8.72
CA PHE A 113 -1.21 0.90 -8.96
C PHE A 113 -1.38 -0.57 -9.40
N GLY A 114 -2.29 -1.32 -8.79
CA GLY A 114 -2.50 -2.74 -9.18
C GLY A 114 -2.98 -2.89 -10.63
N LYS A 115 -3.82 -1.94 -11.08
CA LYS A 115 -4.30 -1.88 -12.47
C LYS A 115 -3.18 -1.44 -13.42
N MET A 116 -2.36 -0.46 -13.01
CA MET A 116 -1.18 -0.04 -13.76
C MET A 116 -0.19 -1.19 -13.94
N LEU A 117 0.14 -1.90 -12.85
CA LEU A 117 1.02 -3.07 -12.88
C LEU A 117 0.50 -4.11 -13.88
N SER A 118 -0.80 -4.41 -13.84
CA SER A 118 -1.44 -5.34 -14.77
C SER A 118 -1.33 -4.88 -16.23
N ALA A 119 -1.57 -3.60 -16.50
CA ALA A 119 -1.44 -3.03 -17.83
C ALA A 119 0.01 -3.07 -18.33
N CYS A 120 0.99 -2.85 -17.46
CA CYS A 120 2.41 -2.92 -17.82
C CYS A 120 2.88 -4.36 -18.06
N LEU A 121 2.45 -5.33 -17.25
CA LEU A 121 2.70 -6.75 -17.46
C LEU A 121 2.24 -7.20 -18.86
N ILE A 122 1.04 -6.81 -19.27
CA ILE A 122 0.48 -7.13 -20.59
C ILE A 122 1.23 -6.39 -21.70
N SER A 123 1.52 -5.11 -21.50
CA SER A 123 2.19 -4.27 -22.51
C SER A 123 3.62 -4.74 -22.80
N GLY A 124 4.31 -5.32 -21.82
CA GLY A 124 5.67 -5.83 -21.97
C GLY A 124 5.82 -7.14 -22.74
N VAL A 125 4.71 -7.81 -23.07
CA VAL A 125 4.72 -9.10 -23.80
C VAL A 125 5.33 -8.93 -25.20
N GLY A 126 6.39 -9.70 -25.47
CA GLY A 126 7.09 -9.68 -26.75
C GLY A 126 7.91 -8.42 -27.02
N GLN A 127 8.09 -7.56 -26.03
CA GLN A 127 8.81 -6.30 -26.16
C GLN A 127 10.29 -6.44 -25.77
N PRO A 128 11.21 -5.70 -26.43
CA PRO A 128 12.60 -5.60 -26.00
C PRO A 128 12.72 -5.09 -24.57
N ASP A 129 13.80 -5.47 -23.88
CA ASP A 129 14.02 -5.13 -22.46
C ASP A 129 13.99 -3.63 -22.17
N GLU A 130 14.58 -2.82 -23.06
CA GLU A 130 14.66 -1.36 -22.89
C GLU A 130 13.41 -0.60 -23.39
N ALA A 131 12.43 -1.29 -23.97
CA ALA A 131 11.22 -0.64 -24.47
C ALA A 131 10.34 -0.15 -23.32
N THR A 132 9.50 0.86 -23.58
CA THR A 132 8.63 1.48 -22.57
C THR A 132 7.15 1.51 -22.98
N PRO A 133 6.57 0.40 -23.45
CA PRO A 133 5.21 0.38 -24.00
C PRO A 133 4.15 0.80 -22.98
N CYS A 134 4.34 0.52 -21.69
CA CYS A 134 3.40 0.92 -20.65
C CYS A 134 3.48 2.44 -20.41
N ARG A 135 4.69 2.96 -20.24
CA ARG A 135 4.94 4.41 -20.12
C ARG A 135 4.36 5.16 -21.31
N ASP A 136 4.65 4.73 -22.53
CA ASP A 136 4.23 5.40 -23.76
C ASP A 136 2.70 5.48 -23.81
N ALA A 137 2.00 4.41 -23.40
CA ALA A 137 0.55 4.40 -23.31
C ALA A 137 0.04 5.39 -22.25
N TYR A 138 0.60 5.39 -21.03
CA TYR A 138 0.17 6.26 -19.94
C TYR A 138 0.50 7.75 -20.15
N GLU A 139 1.62 8.06 -20.81
CA GLU A 139 1.97 9.43 -21.22
C GLU A 139 1.17 9.88 -22.45
N GLY A 140 0.71 8.94 -23.28
CA GLY A 140 -0.11 9.18 -24.47
C GLY A 140 -1.62 9.25 -24.25
N GLY A 141 -2.10 9.21 -23.01
CA GLY A 141 -3.53 9.31 -22.67
C GLY A 141 -4.13 8.10 -21.94
N GLY A 142 -3.35 7.05 -21.68
CA GLY A 142 -3.74 5.85 -20.94
C GLY A 142 -3.96 4.62 -21.83
N PRO A 143 -3.62 3.39 -21.37
CA PRO A 143 -3.91 2.15 -22.10
C PRO A 143 -5.42 1.85 -22.15
N PHE A 144 -5.85 0.96 -23.05
CA PHE A 144 -7.26 0.60 -23.23
C PHE A 144 -7.97 0.18 -21.93
N LEU A 145 -7.28 -0.59 -21.08
CA LEU A 145 -7.83 -1.04 -19.80
C LEU A 145 -7.89 0.09 -18.76
N ASP A 146 -7.09 1.14 -18.90
CA ASP A 146 -6.96 2.25 -17.96
C ASP A 146 -6.74 3.60 -18.68
N PRO A 147 -7.79 4.18 -19.28
CA PRO A 147 -7.68 5.28 -20.26
C PRO A 147 -7.40 6.66 -19.63
N GLU A 148 -6.85 6.68 -18.42
CA GLU A 148 -6.47 7.91 -17.73
C GLU A 148 -4.95 8.07 -17.83
N SER A 149 -4.50 9.25 -18.24
CA SER A 149 -3.07 9.54 -18.35
C SER A 149 -2.39 9.53 -16.98
N ILE A 150 -1.06 9.34 -16.97
CA ILE A 150 -0.31 9.42 -15.71
C ILE A 150 -0.41 10.81 -15.04
N TYR A 151 -0.45 11.87 -15.85
CA TYR A 151 -0.54 13.25 -15.37
C TYR A 151 -1.89 13.55 -14.73
N ASP A 152 -2.99 13.06 -15.32
CA ASP A 152 -4.34 13.22 -14.74
C ASP A 152 -4.46 12.48 -13.40
N LYS A 153 -3.80 11.31 -13.27
CA LYS A 153 -3.74 10.56 -12.01
C LYS A 153 -3.01 11.35 -10.93
N TYR A 154 -1.84 11.93 -11.24
CA TYR A 154 -1.10 12.78 -10.29
C TYR A 154 -1.91 14.00 -9.87
N ASP A 155 -2.58 14.65 -10.80
CA ASP A 155 -3.46 15.79 -10.55
C ASP A 155 -4.64 15.42 -9.65
N ARG A 156 -5.28 14.27 -9.91
CA ARG A 156 -6.36 13.75 -9.06
C ARG A 156 -5.86 13.47 -7.65
N VAL A 157 -4.78 12.70 -7.52
CA VAL A 157 -4.20 12.34 -6.21
C VAL A 157 -3.82 13.58 -5.43
N THR A 158 -3.19 14.57 -6.06
CA THR A 158 -2.84 15.84 -5.43
C THR A 158 -4.08 16.52 -4.82
N ARG A 159 -5.18 16.63 -5.60
CA ARG A 159 -6.42 17.24 -5.11
C ARG A 159 -7.10 16.42 -4.02
N GLU A 160 -7.18 15.11 -4.20
CA GLU A 160 -7.81 14.21 -3.23
C GLU A 160 -7.05 14.21 -1.90
N TYR A 161 -5.72 14.14 -1.94
CA TYR A 161 -4.88 14.08 -0.74
C TYR A 161 -4.98 15.38 0.06
N ALA A 162 -4.97 16.54 -0.60
CA ALA A 162 -5.22 17.82 0.05
C ALA A 162 -6.64 17.93 0.63
N GLY A 163 -7.64 17.33 -0.03
CA GLY A 163 -9.00 17.19 0.50
C GLY A 163 -9.05 16.34 1.78
N MET A 164 -8.41 15.18 1.75
CA MET A 164 -8.32 14.26 2.88
C MET A 164 -7.65 14.89 4.10
N VAL A 165 -6.46 15.50 3.93
CA VAL A 165 -5.73 16.11 5.06
C VAL A 165 -6.57 17.18 5.75
N ARG A 166 -7.24 18.06 4.97
CA ARG A 166 -8.16 19.07 5.52
C ARG A 166 -9.34 18.46 6.29
N ALA A 167 -9.90 17.37 5.78
CA ALA A 167 -11.00 16.68 6.45
C ALA A 167 -10.55 16.05 7.78
N VAL A 168 -9.37 15.44 7.82
CA VAL A 168 -8.77 14.90 9.05
C VAL A 168 -8.52 16.02 10.05
N GLN A 169 -7.90 17.13 9.63
CA GLN A 169 -7.68 18.31 10.50
C GLN A 169 -8.99 18.90 11.04
N THR A 170 -10.06 18.89 10.23
CA THR A 170 -11.37 19.38 10.68
C THR A 170 -11.98 18.49 11.75
N LYS A 171 -11.79 17.16 11.66
CA LYS A 171 -12.33 16.20 12.62
C LYS A 171 -11.47 16.07 13.87
N ALA A 172 -10.16 16.17 13.73
CA ALA A 172 -9.18 16.06 14.81
C ALA A 172 -8.22 17.26 14.78
N PRO A 173 -8.70 18.46 15.19
CA PRO A 173 -7.94 19.71 15.06
C PRO A 173 -6.63 19.74 15.85
N ASP A 174 -6.55 18.97 16.94
CA ASP A 174 -5.38 18.92 17.82
C ASP A 174 -4.44 17.75 17.49
N ALA A 175 -4.82 16.88 16.55
CA ALA A 175 -4.03 15.70 16.21
C ALA A 175 -2.80 16.07 15.39
N ARG A 176 -1.66 15.42 15.71
CA ARG A 176 -0.51 15.36 14.81
C ARG A 176 -0.79 14.40 13.67
N ILE A 177 -0.79 14.90 12.45
CA ILE A 177 -0.96 14.10 11.24
C ILE A 177 0.42 13.63 10.77
N ILE A 178 0.60 12.33 10.71
CA ILE A 178 1.80 11.67 10.22
C ILE A 178 1.40 10.88 8.97
N THR A 179 1.92 11.23 7.81
CA THR A 179 1.70 10.43 6.60
C THR A 179 2.87 9.49 6.38
N VAL A 180 2.60 8.34 5.78
CA VAL A 180 3.59 7.28 5.55
C VAL A 180 3.70 7.04 4.06
N GLY A 181 4.90 7.27 3.53
CA GLY A 181 5.23 7.00 2.13
C GLY A 181 5.21 5.51 1.80
N TYR A 182 5.20 5.22 0.51
CA TYR A 182 5.42 3.88 -0.04
C TYR A 182 6.93 3.55 -0.04
N PRO A 183 7.31 2.28 0.23
CA PRO A 183 8.71 1.88 0.14
C PRO A 183 9.19 1.88 -1.31
N THR A 184 10.48 1.63 -1.52
CA THR A 184 11.06 1.36 -2.83
C THR A 184 10.56 0.00 -3.31
N ILE A 185 9.56 0.01 -4.21
CA ILE A 185 8.95 -1.21 -4.76
C ILE A 185 9.75 -1.72 -5.96
N PHE A 186 10.14 -0.81 -6.84
CA PHE A 186 10.89 -1.07 -8.06
C PHE A 186 12.35 -0.67 -7.83
N PRO A 187 13.35 -1.46 -8.27
CA PRO A 187 14.76 -1.16 -8.03
C PRO A 187 15.21 0.10 -8.77
N GLU A 188 16.29 0.72 -8.28
CA GLU A 188 16.98 1.82 -8.98
C GLU A 188 17.62 1.33 -10.28
N ASP A 189 18.20 0.12 -10.28
CA ASP A 189 18.68 -0.57 -11.47
C ASP A 189 17.62 -1.57 -11.95
N ALA A 190 16.81 -1.16 -12.92
CA ALA A 190 15.77 -2.01 -13.50
C ALA A 190 16.30 -3.31 -14.12
N THR A 191 17.57 -3.35 -14.53
CA THR A 191 18.17 -4.55 -15.14
C THR A 191 18.44 -5.66 -14.13
N SER A 192 18.36 -5.34 -12.82
CA SER A 192 18.46 -6.32 -11.75
C SER A 192 17.26 -7.27 -11.66
N CYS A 193 16.12 -6.90 -12.25
CA CYS A 193 14.93 -7.75 -12.25
C CYS A 193 15.00 -8.84 -13.33
N ASP A 194 14.77 -10.09 -12.93
CA ASP A 194 14.51 -11.20 -13.83
C ASP A 194 13.07 -11.13 -14.37
N ARG A 195 12.96 -10.88 -15.68
CA ARG A 195 11.70 -10.82 -16.41
C ARG A 195 10.96 -12.17 -16.53
N GLN A 196 11.51 -13.25 -16.00
CA GLN A 196 10.88 -14.57 -15.94
C GLN A 196 10.51 -14.99 -14.50
N ASP A 197 10.95 -14.28 -13.48
CA ASP A 197 10.70 -14.64 -12.09
C ASP A 197 9.38 -14.03 -11.57
N THR A 198 8.38 -14.89 -11.34
CA THR A 198 7.08 -14.47 -10.79
C THR A 198 7.17 -13.97 -9.34
N THR A 199 8.26 -14.28 -8.64
CA THR A 199 8.55 -13.74 -7.31
C THR A 199 9.13 -12.32 -7.33
N GLU A 200 9.32 -11.77 -8.53
CA GLU A 200 9.69 -10.40 -8.83
C GLU A 200 8.56 -9.69 -9.61
N LEU A 201 8.85 -9.07 -10.76
CA LEU A 201 7.91 -8.26 -11.56
C LEU A 201 7.44 -8.96 -12.84
N ALA A 202 7.39 -10.29 -12.81
CA ALA A 202 6.73 -11.13 -13.80
C ALA A 202 5.48 -11.79 -13.22
N ALA A 203 4.57 -12.26 -14.07
CA ALA A 203 3.36 -12.97 -13.68
C ALA A 203 3.09 -14.13 -14.62
N SER A 204 2.58 -15.24 -14.08
CA SER A 204 1.98 -16.27 -14.92
C SER A 204 0.51 -15.94 -15.14
N ILE A 205 0.07 -15.84 -16.40
CA ILE A 205 -1.34 -15.67 -16.74
C ILE A 205 -1.86 -16.94 -17.39
N GLN A 206 -2.99 -17.43 -16.88
CA GLN A 206 -3.67 -18.60 -17.42
C GLN A 206 -3.96 -18.41 -18.92
N GLY A 207 -3.43 -19.32 -19.75
CA GLY A 207 -3.62 -19.30 -21.20
C GLY A 207 -2.74 -18.31 -21.98
N LEU A 208 -1.93 -17.48 -21.30
CA LEU A 208 -0.96 -16.57 -21.94
C LEU A 208 0.50 -16.88 -21.58
N GLY A 209 0.75 -17.62 -20.50
CA GLY A 209 2.10 -17.94 -20.02
C GLY A 209 2.71 -16.79 -19.20
N THR A 210 4.04 -16.76 -19.11
CA THR A 210 4.76 -15.71 -18.37
C THR A 210 4.70 -14.39 -19.10
N VAL A 211 4.22 -13.36 -18.41
CA VAL A 211 4.23 -11.96 -18.83
C VAL A 211 5.05 -11.14 -17.85
N SER A 212 5.68 -10.06 -18.28
CA SER A 212 6.54 -9.25 -17.41
C SER A 212 6.65 -7.83 -17.90
N LEU A 213 6.90 -6.91 -16.95
CA LEU A 213 7.33 -5.56 -17.29
C LEU A 213 8.66 -5.63 -18.06
N THR A 214 8.87 -4.69 -18.97
CA THR A 214 10.20 -4.43 -19.55
C THR A 214 11.08 -3.74 -18.50
N HIS A 215 12.40 -3.83 -18.62
CA HIS A 215 13.31 -3.05 -17.76
C HIS A 215 13.05 -1.54 -17.90
N GLY A 216 12.75 -1.07 -19.13
CA GLY A 216 12.32 0.31 -19.36
C GLY A 216 11.07 0.72 -18.57
N ASP A 217 10.03 -0.13 -18.53
CA ASP A 217 8.81 0.15 -17.76
C ASP A 217 9.02 -0.01 -16.25
N ILE A 218 9.93 -0.88 -15.79
CA ILE A 218 10.31 -0.98 -14.37
C ILE A 218 10.97 0.33 -13.91
N ALA A 219 11.91 0.88 -14.70
CA ALA A 219 12.55 2.17 -14.41
C ALA A 219 11.51 3.31 -14.38
N TRP A 220 10.53 3.29 -15.28
CA TRP A 220 9.43 4.25 -15.26
C TRP A 220 8.56 4.10 -14.01
N MET A 221 8.17 2.87 -13.63
CA MET A 221 7.37 2.59 -12.44
C MET A 221 8.07 2.98 -11.14
N HIS A 222 9.41 2.87 -11.08
CA HIS A 222 10.22 3.44 -10.00
C HIS A 222 9.99 4.95 -9.89
N GLY A 223 10.04 5.68 -11.01
CA GLY A 223 9.74 7.10 -11.08
C GLY A 223 8.29 7.45 -10.69
N VAL A 224 7.32 6.62 -11.06
CA VAL A 224 5.91 6.78 -10.66
C VAL A 224 5.75 6.65 -9.14
N ASN A 225 6.40 5.66 -8.51
CA ASN A 225 6.40 5.47 -7.07
C ASN A 225 7.03 6.68 -6.35
N ALA A 226 8.18 7.16 -6.84
CA ALA A 226 8.84 8.36 -6.30
C ALA A 226 7.95 9.61 -6.42
N HIS A 227 7.25 9.78 -7.55
CA HIS A 227 6.38 10.93 -7.76
C HIS A 227 5.15 10.91 -6.83
N LEU A 228 4.55 9.72 -6.59
CA LEU A 228 3.47 9.59 -5.61
C LEU A 228 3.95 9.99 -4.21
N ASN A 229 5.13 9.51 -3.79
CA ASN A 229 5.72 9.89 -2.51
C ASN A 229 5.96 11.40 -2.40
N ALA A 230 6.47 12.04 -3.45
CA ALA A 230 6.68 13.48 -3.48
C ALA A 230 5.37 14.28 -3.33
N ILE A 231 4.26 13.82 -3.94
CA ILE A 231 2.94 14.44 -3.74
C ILE A 231 2.50 14.31 -2.27
N ILE A 232 2.64 13.12 -1.70
CA ILE A 232 2.25 12.84 -0.31
C ILE A 232 3.06 13.73 0.65
N GLU A 233 4.38 13.76 0.49
CA GLU A 233 5.30 14.57 1.28
C GLU A 233 4.93 16.05 1.20
N ALA A 234 4.88 16.61 -0.01
CA ALA A 234 4.62 18.03 -0.22
C ALA A 234 3.29 18.48 0.41
N ILE A 235 2.21 17.72 0.23
CA ILE A 235 0.91 18.08 0.79
C ILE A 235 0.90 17.96 2.32
N THR A 236 1.59 16.96 2.85
CA THR A 236 1.70 16.75 4.29
C THR A 236 2.42 17.92 4.95
N GLU A 237 3.59 18.30 4.44
CA GLU A 237 4.40 19.39 4.97
C GLU A 237 3.70 20.75 4.81
N LEU A 238 3.09 21.02 3.65
CA LEU A 238 2.30 22.23 3.42
C LEU A 238 1.11 22.36 4.39
N SER A 239 0.62 21.23 4.91
CA SER A 239 -0.46 21.18 5.90
C SER A 239 0.03 21.15 7.35
N GLY A 240 1.35 21.22 7.59
CA GLY A 240 1.96 21.17 8.91
C GLY A 240 2.00 19.79 9.55
N GLY A 241 1.82 18.72 8.76
CA GLY A 241 2.02 17.34 9.17
C GLY A 241 3.48 16.89 9.05
N GLU A 242 3.73 15.65 9.45
CA GLU A 242 5.04 15.00 9.32
C GLU A 242 4.97 13.87 8.28
N TYR A 243 5.92 13.83 7.35
CA TYR A 243 6.03 12.76 6.37
C TYR A 243 7.08 11.74 6.83
N VAL A 244 6.70 10.45 6.83
CA VAL A 244 7.61 9.34 7.08
C VAL A 244 8.03 8.74 5.74
N ASP A 245 9.26 9.02 5.34
CA ASP A 245 9.89 8.44 4.16
C ASP A 245 10.31 6.99 4.44
N THR A 246 9.58 6.05 3.84
CA THR A 246 9.93 4.62 3.87
C THR A 246 10.69 4.16 2.63
N ALA A 247 10.77 5.00 1.58
CA ALA A 247 11.49 4.69 0.34
C ALA A 247 13.00 4.75 0.58
N ALA A 248 13.49 5.81 1.23
CA ALA A 248 14.92 5.97 1.51
C ALA A 248 15.49 4.82 2.35
N SER A 249 14.74 4.32 3.34
CA SER A 249 15.21 3.20 4.18
C SER A 249 15.08 1.83 3.53
N SER A 250 14.32 1.70 2.44
CA SER A 250 14.09 0.42 1.74
C SER A 250 14.86 0.27 0.43
N VAL A 251 15.78 1.19 0.11
CA VAL A 251 16.71 1.02 -1.02
C VAL A 251 17.51 -0.27 -0.86
N GLY A 252 17.55 -1.09 -1.92
CA GLY A 252 18.18 -2.42 -1.90
C GLY A 252 17.34 -3.52 -1.25
N HIS A 253 16.06 -3.25 -0.96
CA HIS A 253 15.08 -4.21 -0.43
C HIS A 253 13.79 -4.26 -1.28
N ASP A 254 13.90 -3.91 -2.55
CA ASP A 254 12.81 -3.88 -3.53
C ASP A 254 12.32 -5.29 -3.95
N ALA A 255 11.30 -5.34 -4.81
CA ALA A 255 10.66 -6.58 -5.22
C ALA A 255 11.58 -7.55 -5.99
N CYS A 256 12.64 -7.03 -6.64
CA CYS A 256 13.58 -7.79 -7.45
C CYS A 256 14.78 -8.32 -6.66
N GLN A 257 14.79 -8.12 -5.34
CA GLN A 257 15.80 -8.73 -4.46
C GLN A 257 15.46 -10.19 -4.16
N ALA A 258 16.47 -10.95 -3.74
CA ALA A 258 16.30 -12.31 -3.23
C ALA A 258 15.32 -12.34 -2.04
N ARG A 259 14.64 -13.48 -1.83
CA ARG A 259 13.57 -13.62 -0.81
C ARG A 259 13.99 -13.23 0.62
N ASP A 260 15.21 -13.53 1.02
CA ASP A 260 15.75 -13.22 2.35
C ASP A 260 16.25 -11.76 2.47
N VAL A 261 16.33 -11.04 1.36
CA VAL A 261 16.73 -9.63 1.29
C VAL A 261 15.52 -8.71 1.09
N LYS A 262 14.57 -9.08 0.21
CA LYS A 262 13.44 -8.21 -0.15
C LYS A 262 12.57 -7.84 1.05
N TRP A 263 12.10 -6.60 1.09
CA TRP A 263 11.09 -6.11 2.04
C TRP A 263 9.74 -5.87 1.37
N VAL A 264 9.69 -5.98 0.05
CA VAL A 264 8.50 -5.94 -0.78
C VAL A 264 8.47 -7.25 -1.56
N GLU A 265 7.38 -8.01 -1.50
CA GLU A 265 7.24 -9.20 -2.32
C GLU A 265 7.07 -8.83 -3.81
N GLY A 266 7.25 -9.79 -4.72
CA GLY A 266 6.90 -9.59 -6.12
C GLY A 266 5.40 -9.70 -6.39
N VAL A 267 5.05 -10.01 -7.63
CA VAL A 267 3.69 -10.40 -8.02
C VAL A 267 3.23 -11.61 -7.22
N CYS A 268 4.10 -12.61 -7.12
CA CYS A 268 3.96 -13.76 -6.25
C CYS A 268 4.96 -13.68 -5.09
N GLY A 269 4.60 -14.24 -3.95
CA GLY A 269 5.44 -14.15 -2.77
C GLY A 269 4.95 -14.97 -1.60
N THR A 270 5.54 -14.71 -0.44
CA THR A 270 5.17 -15.39 0.81
C THR A 270 3.97 -14.72 1.47
N ALA A 271 2.89 -15.45 1.69
CA ALA A 271 1.73 -14.99 2.45
C ALA A 271 1.18 -16.09 3.36
N GLY A 272 0.27 -15.69 4.26
CA GLY A 272 -0.53 -16.63 5.05
C GLY A 272 -1.24 -17.65 4.15
N SER A 273 -1.37 -18.89 4.62
CA SER A 273 -1.92 -20.00 3.81
C SER A 273 -3.38 -19.80 3.39
N TYR A 274 -4.09 -18.90 4.08
CA TYR A 274 -5.46 -18.48 3.79
C TYR A 274 -5.55 -17.52 2.60
N TRP A 275 -4.42 -16.93 2.15
CA TRP A 275 -4.38 -16.05 1.01
C TRP A 275 -4.45 -16.84 -0.31
N PRO A 276 -5.12 -16.35 -1.36
CA PRO A 276 -5.22 -17.10 -2.60
C PRO A 276 -3.88 -17.22 -3.34
N THR A 277 -3.76 -18.31 -4.10
CA THR A 277 -2.68 -18.54 -5.08
C THR A 277 -2.97 -17.89 -6.43
N GLU A 278 -4.15 -17.31 -6.60
CA GLU A 278 -4.58 -16.67 -7.84
C GLU A 278 -5.30 -15.35 -7.55
N VAL A 279 -5.21 -14.39 -8.46
CA VAL A 279 -5.93 -13.11 -8.33
C VAL A 279 -6.44 -12.65 -9.68
N ALA A 280 -7.73 -12.34 -9.73
CA ALA A 280 -8.36 -11.75 -10.90
C ALA A 280 -8.07 -10.24 -10.95
N LEU A 281 -7.49 -9.77 -12.05
CA LEU A 281 -7.20 -8.37 -12.33
C LEU A 281 -7.94 -7.94 -13.60
N GLY A 282 -9.25 -7.73 -13.47
CA GLY A 282 -10.14 -7.50 -14.60
C GLY A 282 -10.36 -8.79 -15.41
N PRO A 283 -10.06 -8.83 -16.72
CA PRO A 283 -10.28 -10.02 -17.55
C PRO A 283 -9.18 -11.09 -17.44
N ILE A 284 -8.12 -10.83 -16.67
CA ILE A 284 -6.98 -11.74 -16.51
C ILE A 284 -6.92 -12.32 -15.09
N THR A 285 -6.45 -13.55 -14.98
CA THR A 285 -6.13 -14.19 -13.70
C THR A 285 -4.64 -14.45 -13.63
N LEU A 286 -3.98 -13.87 -12.64
CA LEU A 286 -2.59 -14.19 -12.31
C LEU A 286 -2.57 -15.45 -11.45
N GLU A 287 -1.63 -16.35 -11.72
CA GLU A 287 -1.43 -17.60 -10.99
C GLU A 287 -0.05 -17.62 -10.33
N CYS A 288 0.02 -18.04 -9.07
CA CYS A 288 1.25 -18.25 -8.31
C CYS A 288 1.45 -19.74 -8.01
N ALA A 289 2.65 -20.23 -8.33
CA ALA A 289 3.04 -21.62 -8.16
C ALA A 289 3.99 -21.82 -6.97
N ASP A 290 4.42 -23.06 -6.73
CA ASP A 290 5.47 -23.41 -5.75
C ASP A 290 5.20 -22.97 -4.30
N GLY A 291 3.92 -22.96 -3.93
CA GLY A 291 3.45 -22.53 -2.60
C GLY A 291 3.40 -21.01 -2.41
N ASN A 292 3.74 -20.23 -3.44
CA ASN A 292 3.62 -18.77 -3.43
C ASN A 292 2.16 -18.33 -3.52
N ARG A 293 1.92 -17.12 -3.06
CA ARG A 293 0.62 -16.48 -2.98
C ARG A 293 0.63 -15.20 -3.79
N ALA A 294 -0.54 -14.74 -4.22
CA ALA A 294 -0.67 -13.52 -5.02
C ALA A 294 -0.48 -12.27 -4.13
N THR A 295 0.76 -11.77 -4.04
CA THR A 295 1.18 -10.70 -3.12
C THR A 295 1.16 -9.30 -3.75
N LEU A 296 1.22 -9.20 -5.08
CA LEU A 296 1.08 -7.96 -5.84
C LEU A 296 1.89 -6.78 -5.29
N VAL A 297 3.20 -6.95 -5.09
CA VAL A 297 4.12 -5.88 -4.67
C VAL A 297 3.82 -5.21 -3.32
N HIS A 298 3.36 -5.99 -2.35
CA HIS A 298 3.10 -5.51 -0.98
C HIS A 298 4.30 -5.74 -0.04
N PRO A 299 4.50 -4.90 1.00
CA PRO A 299 5.63 -4.98 1.93
C PRO A 299 5.54 -6.16 2.90
N ASN A 300 6.54 -7.04 2.96
CA ASN A 300 6.51 -8.21 3.85
C ASN A 300 6.80 -7.86 5.32
N ALA A 301 6.97 -8.89 6.17
CA ALA A 301 7.16 -8.70 7.61
C ALA A 301 8.37 -7.81 7.94
N ALA A 302 9.45 -7.93 7.16
CA ALA A 302 10.62 -7.07 7.30
C ALA A 302 10.29 -5.62 6.87
N GLY A 303 9.56 -5.45 5.77
CA GLY A 303 9.06 -4.14 5.32
C GLY A 303 8.18 -3.44 6.36
N HIS A 304 7.22 -4.14 6.96
CA HIS A 304 6.40 -3.59 8.04
C HIS A 304 7.20 -3.31 9.31
N THR A 305 8.21 -4.13 9.62
CA THR A 305 9.12 -3.87 10.76
C THR A 305 9.95 -2.61 10.55
N ASN A 306 10.42 -2.37 9.32
CA ASN A 306 11.11 -1.14 8.94
C ASN A 306 10.17 0.07 9.06
N ALA A 307 8.99 0.01 8.41
CA ALA A 307 8.00 1.08 8.50
C ALA A 307 7.61 1.38 9.96
N ALA A 308 7.40 0.35 10.79
CA ALA A 308 7.08 0.51 12.21
C ALA A 308 8.17 1.27 12.97
N THR A 309 9.44 1.06 12.62
CA THR A 309 10.57 1.74 13.27
C THR A 309 10.56 3.24 13.01
N HIS A 310 10.32 3.66 11.77
CA HIS A 310 10.24 5.07 11.42
C HIS A 310 8.96 5.73 11.92
N VAL A 311 7.81 5.06 11.78
CA VAL A 311 6.53 5.58 12.26
C VAL A 311 6.51 5.69 13.79
N GLU A 312 7.08 4.72 14.51
CA GLU A 312 7.20 4.79 15.97
C GLU A 312 7.99 6.03 16.41
N ALA A 313 9.09 6.36 15.74
CA ALA A 313 9.90 7.54 16.05
C ALA A 313 9.09 8.83 15.89
N ALA A 314 8.36 8.97 14.79
CA ALA A 314 7.47 10.11 14.53
C ALA A 314 6.35 10.19 15.59
N VAL A 315 5.68 9.07 15.89
CA VAL A 315 4.62 9.02 16.91
C VAL A 315 5.15 9.39 18.29
N ARG A 316 6.32 8.89 18.70
CA ARG A 316 6.93 9.26 20.00
C ARG A 316 7.24 10.76 20.07
N THR A 317 7.73 11.35 18.99
CA THR A 317 8.01 12.79 18.89
C THR A 317 6.74 13.62 18.99
N ALA A 318 5.68 13.21 18.27
CA ALA A 318 4.36 13.82 18.34
C ALA A 318 3.80 13.80 19.78
N LEU A 319 3.87 12.64 20.45
CA LEU A 319 3.34 12.46 21.79
C LEU A 319 4.15 13.17 22.89
N ALA A 320 5.46 13.34 22.69
CA ALA A 320 6.30 14.12 23.61
C ALA A 320 6.03 15.63 23.52
N SER A 321 5.57 16.12 22.36
CA SER A 321 5.29 17.54 22.15
C SER A 321 3.97 18.00 22.77
N SER A 322 3.04 17.08 23.04
CA SER A 322 1.73 17.35 23.65
C SER A 322 1.77 17.55 25.18
N THR A 323 2.96 17.55 25.80
CA THR A 323 3.16 17.71 27.25
C THR A 323 3.68 19.09 27.67
N GLN A 324 3.74 20.05 26.75
CA GLN A 324 4.00 21.48 27.03
C GLN A 324 2.73 22.30 26.82
#